data_AF-A0A8K0PFJ5-F1
#
_entry.id   AF-A0A8K0PFJ5-F1
#
_cell.length_a   1.000
_cell.length_b   1.000
_cell.length_c   1.000
_cell.angle_alpha   90.00
_cell.angle_beta   90.00
_cell.angle_gamma   90.00
#
_symmetry.space_group_name_H-M   'P 1'
#
loop_
_entity.id
_entity.type
_entity.pdbx_description
1 polymer ?
#
loop_
_entity_poly.entity_id
_entity_poly.type
_entity_poly.pdbx_seq_one_letter_code
_entity_poly.pdbx_strand_id
1 'polypeptide(L)'
;MGEEWADAKVETTGEARGLEVSVDREEIMGDGVDLGYVTVEVVDGEGRRVPDAEDEVTFEVEGGELVATDNGDPADLRAFPEKTRNAYSGLVLGIVRSGEKGTVKVRVSAPGLKGAEVDITATLMRDTLLRASRSETDWDDLPSLIDC
;
A
#
# COMPACT_ATOMS: atom_id res chain seq x y z
N MET A 1 -16.07 -20.00 -29.44
CA MET A 1 -16.63 -18.67 -29.17
C MET A 1 -15.68 -17.97 -28.22
N GLY A 2 -15.42 -16.68 -28.42
CA GLY A 2 -14.50 -15.94 -27.55
C GLY A 2 -15.17 -15.64 -26.22
N GLU A 3 -14.49 -16.01 -25.13
CA GLU A 3 -14.85 -15.62 -23.77
C GLU A 3 -14.25 -14.25 -23.49
N GLU A 4 -14.99 -13.40 -22.79
CA GLU A 4 -14.50 -12.11 -22.33
C GLU A 4 -13.31 -12.33 -21.39
N TRP A 5 -12.18 -11.68 -21.66
CA TRP A 5 -10.93 -11.91 -20.94
C TRP A 5 -10.50 -10.71 -20.09
N ALA A 6 -11.14 -9.55 -20.27
CA ALA A 6 -10.96 -8.34 -19.46
C ALA A 6 -12.07 -7.30 -19.74
N ASP A 7 -12.45 -6.54 -18.71
CA ASP A 7 -13.26 -5.32 -18.79
C ASP A 7 -12.54 -4.16 -18.06
N ALA A 8 -12.83 -2.92 -18.44
CA ALA A 8 -12.35 -1.74 -17.75
C ALA A 8 -13.41 -0.62 -17.80
N LYS A 9 -13.65 0.01 -16.64
CA LYS A 9 -14.62 1.09 -16.48
C LYS A 9 -13.96 2.34 -15.91
N VAL A 10 -14.34 3.50 -16.44
CA VAL A 10 -13.96 4.82 -15.92
C VAL A 10 -15.24 5.62 -15.72
N GLU A 11 -15.34 6.29 -14.57
CA GLU A 11 -16.52 7.09 -14.19
C GLU A 11 -16.07 8.51 -13.81
N THR A 12 -16.95 9.48 -14.05
CA THR A 12 -16.71 10.85 -13.61
C THR A 12 -16.69 10.88 -12.08
N THR A 13 -15.64 11.47 -11.52
CA THR A 13 -15.48 11.62 -10.07
C THR A 13 -16.15 12.89 -9.55
N GLY A 14 -16.53 12.85 -8.28
CA GLY A 14 -16.95 14.03 -7.52
C GLY A 14 -15.76 14.80 -6.95
N GLU A 15 -16.06 15.73 -6.06
CA GLU A 15 -15.05 16.42 -5.24
C GLU A 15 -14.30 15.43 -4.35
N ALA A 16 -13.02 15.70 -4.08
CA ALA A 16 -12.24 14.95 -3.10
C ALA A 16 -12.90 14.99 -1.71
N ARG A 17 -12.99 13.82 -1.06
CA ARG A 17 -13.60 13.66 0.26
C ARG A 17 -12.75 12.84 1.23
N GLY A 18 -11.81 12.04 0.75
CA GLY A 18 -11.00 11.21 1.61
C GLY A 18 -9.71 10.73 0.97
N LEU A 19 -8.93 10.04 1.80
CA LEU A 19 -7.78 9.26 1.39
C LEU A 19 -8.13 7.78 1.48
N GLU A 20 -7.69 7.00 0.51
CA GLU A 20 -7.59 5.54 0.61
C GLU A 20 -6.12 5.16 0.61
N VAL A 21 -5.79 4.10 1.35
CA VAL A 21 -4.41 3.65 1.52
C VAL A 21 -4.32 2.16 1.26
N SER A 22 -3.33 1.76 0.49
CA SER A 22 -3.03 0.37 0.17
C SER A 22 -1.52 0.12 0.28
N VAL A 23 -1.16 -1.15 0.44
CA VAL A 23 0.25 -1.57 0.55
C VAL A 23 0.56 -2.59 -0.53
N ASP A 24 1.78 -2.53 -1.06
CA ASP A 24 2.26 -3.55 -2.00
C ASP A 24 2.37 -4.93 -1.33
N ARG A 25 2.73 -4.93 -0.04
CA ARG A 25 2.90 -6.11 0.80
C ARG A 25 2.34 -5.85 2.19
N GLU A 26 1.44 -6.72 2.64
CA GLU A 26 0.93 -6.72 4.02
C GLU A 26 1.98 -7.22 5.04
N GLU A 27 3.03 -7.90 4.57
CA GLU A 27 4.11 -8.42 5.40
C GLU A 27 5.49 -8.10 4.82
N ILE A 28 6.39 -7.64 5.69
CA ILE A 28 7.80 -7.34 5.40
C ILE A 28 8.70 -7.99 6.46
N MET A 29 10.01 -8.08 6.19
CA MET A 29 10.98 -8.54 7.18
C MET A 29 11.24 -7.45 8.22
N GLY A 30 11.13 -7.78 9.50
CA GLY A 30 11.51 -6.91 10.62
C GLY A 30 13.01 -6.91 10.88
N ASP A 31 13.81 -6.68 9.84
CA ASP A 31 15.28 -6.70 9.86
C ASP A 31 15.91 -5.30 9.84
N GLY A 32 15.09 -4.24 9.85
CA GLY A 32 15.56 -2.87 9.81
C GLY A 32 16.02 -2.41 8.43
N VAL A 33 15.79 -3.18 7.36
CA VAL A 33 16.20 -2.82 5.99
C VAL A 33 15.13 -3.08 4.92
N ASP A 34 14.20 -4.02 5.13
CA ASP A 34 13.10 -4.27 4.19
C ASP A 34 12.15 -3.06 4.08
N LEU A 35 11.56 -2.87 2.91
CA LEU A 35 10.75 -1.69 2.55
C LEU A 35 9.32 -2.06 2.19
N GLY A 36 8.34 -1.48 2.87
CA GLY A 36 6.94 -1.46 2.44
C GLY A 36 6.63 -0.22 1.61
N TYR A 37 5.82 -0.38 0.57
CA TYR A 37 5.35 0.70 -0.28
C TYR A 37 3.87 0.97 0.01
N VAL A 38 3.57 2.20 0.42
CA VAL A 38 2.26 2.64 0.86
C VAL A 38 1.70 3.60 -0.18
N THR A 39 0.78 3.11 -1.02
CA THR A 39 0.10 3.94 -2.01
C THR A 39 -1.09 4.63 -1.35
N VAL A 40 -1.20 5.94 -1.55
CA VAL A 40 -2.32 6.75 -1.08
C VAL A 40 -3.03 7.34 -2.28
N GLU A 41 -4.34 7.17 -2.31
CA GLU A 41 -5.25 7.70 -3.33
C GLU A 41 -6.14 8.77 -2.73
N VAL A 42 -6.25 9.92 -3.42
CA VAL A 42 -7.28 10.91 -3.11
C VAL A 42 -8.57 10.48 -3.78
N VAL A 43 -9.61 10.23 -2.98
CA VAL A 43 -10.89 9.68 -3.46
C VAL A 43 -12.07 10.61 -3.19
N ASP A 44 -13.09 10.49 -4.04
CA ASP A 44 -14.37 11.15 -3.85
C ASP A 44 -15.25 10.41 -2.81
N GLY A 45 -16.49 10.90 -2.63
CA GLY A 45 -17.44 10.29 -1.68
C GLY A 45 -17.90 8.88 -2.04
N GLU A 46 -17.61 8.39 -3.25
CA GLU A 46 -17.93 7.06 -3.74
C GLU A 46 -16.69 6.14 -3.78
N GLY A 47 -15.54 6.60 -3.28
CA GLY A 47 -14.28 5.83 -3.29
C GLY A 47 -13.57 5.82 -4.64
N ARG A 48 -13.95 6.68 -5.59
CA ARG A 48 -13.27 6.77 -6.89
C ARG A 48 -12.12 7.75 -6.79
N ARG A 49 -10.94 7.37 -7.28
CA ARG A 49 -9.77 8.25 -7.37
C ARG A 49 -10.09 9.51 -8.17
N VAL A 50 -9.87 10.67 -7.57
CA VAL A 50 -10.01 11.97 -8.22
C VAL A 50 -8.78 12.21 -9.10
N PRO A 51 -8.91 12.21 -10.44
CA PRO A 51 -7.76 12.09 -11.36
C PRO A 51 -6.91 13.36 -11.46
N ASP A 52 -7.41 14.50 -11.00
CA ASP A 52 -6.75 15.81 -11.00
C ASP A 52 -6.49 16.34 -9.58
N ALA A 53 -6.62 15.50 -8.56
CA ALA A 53 -6.33 15.88 -7.18
C ALA A 53 -4.82 16.12 -6.97
N GLU A 54 -4.51 17.23 -6.30
CA GLU A 54 -3.15 17.71 -5.99
C GLU A 54 -2.95 17.96 -4.48
N ASP A 55 -3.83 17.42 -3.64
CA ASP A 55 -3.85 17.64 -2.19
C ASP A 55 -2.51 17.29 -1.51
N GLU A 56 -2.08 18.11 -0.55
CA GLU A 56 -0.89 17.81 0.24
C GLU A 56 -1.20 16.76 1.30
N VAL A 57 -0.54 15.61 1.19
CA VAL A 57 -0.67 14.48 2.11
C VAL A 57 0.52 14.45 3.06
N THR A 58 0.23 14.26 4.35
CA THR A 58 1.20 14.09 5.44
C THR A 58 1.22 12.65 5.91
N PHE A 59 2.41 12.07 6.01
CA PHE A 59 2.66 10.71 6.49
C PHE A 59 3.20 10.71 7.93
N GLU A 60 2.62 9.85 8.75
CA GLU A 60 3.10 9.52 10.10
C GLU A 60 3.32 8.01 10.20
N VAL A 61 4.50 7.60 10.67
CA VAL A 61 4.90 6.19 10.77
C VAL A 61 5.29 5.85 12.21
N GLU A 62 4.73 4.77 12.73
CA GLU A 62 5.06 4.17 14.03
C GLU A 62 5.57 2.74 13.83
N GLY A 63 6.57 2.29 14.61
CA GLY A 63 7.11 0.93 14.52
C GLY A 63 8.06 0.67 13.33
N GLY A 64 8.33 1.69 12.51
CA GLY A 64 9.29 1.70 11.41
C GLY A 64 9.76 3.12 11.11
N GLU A 65 10.27 3.37 9.91
CA GLU A 65 10.77 4.69 9.48
C GLU A 65 10.26 5.06 8.09
N LEU A 66 9.71 6.26 7.93
CA LEU A 66 9.45 6.82 6.60
C LEU A 66 10.78 7.25 5.96
N VAL A 67 11.20 6.59 4.89
CA VAL A 67 12.49 6.87 4.23
C VAL A 67 12.35 7.83 3.05
N ALA A 68 11.20 7.80 2.38
CA ALA A 68 10.93 8.67 1.23
C ALA A 68 9.42 8.80 0.99
N THR A 69 9.05 9.90 0.35
CA THR A 69 7.78 10.15 -0.32
C THR A 69 8.02 10.46 -1.78
N ASP A 70 7.07 10.11 -2.64
CA ASP A 70 7.10 10.42 -4.07
C ASP A 70 5.67 10.54 -4.60
N ASN A 71 5.49 11.22 -5.73
CA ASN A 71 4.23 11.32 -6.46
C ASN A 71 4.42 11.12 -7.98
N GLY A 72 5.68 11.01 -8.45
CA GLY A 72 5.99 10.84 -9.87
C GLY A 72 5.92 12.13 -10.70
N ASP A 73 5.74 13.30 -10.08
CA ASP A 73 5.79 14.58 -10.77
C ASP A 73 7.25 15.01 -11.02
N PRO A 74 7.71 15.06 -12.29
CA PRO A 74 9.08 15.49 -12.60
C PRO A 74 9.36 16.97 -12.26
N ALA A 75 8.32 17.77 -11.99
CA ALA A 75 8.45 19.17 -11.59
C ALA A 75 8.46 19.38 -10.06
N ASP A 76 8.13 18.36 -9.26
CA ASP A 76 8.23 18.46 -7.80
C ASP A 76 9.68 18.30 -7.35
N LEU A 77 10.21 19.33 -6.67
CA LEU A 77 11.60 19.41 -6.22
C LEU A 77 11.77 19.21 -4.71
N ARG A 78 10.73 18.85 -3.95
CA ARG A 78 10.91 18.61 -2.51
C ARG A 78 11.75 17.36 -2.28
N ALA A 79 12.58 17.40 -1.25
CA ALA A 79 13.46 16.29 -0.91
C ALA A 79 12.65 15.01 -0.62
N PHE A 80 13.09 13.87 -1.13
CA PHE A 80 12.38 12.59 -0.96
C PHE A 80 12.03 12.28 0.51
N PRO A 81 12.88 12.49 1.52
CA PRO A 81 12.55 12.15 2.91
C PRO A 81 11.53 13.07 3.59
N GLU A 82 11.03 14.11 2.91
CA GLU A 82 9.97 14.96 3.45
C GLU A 82 8.72 14.13 3.77
N LYS A 83 8.13 14.39 4.94
CA LYS A 83 6.93 13.68 5.41
C LYS A 83 5.66 14.13 4.70
N THR A 84 5.75 15.22 3.94
CA THR A 84 4.63 15.80 3.21
C THR A 84 4.91 15.81 1.72
N ARG A 85 3.89 15.49 0.93
CA ARG A 85 3.98 15.42 -0.53
C ARG A 85 2.62 15.70 -1.13
N ASN A 86 2.58 16.49 -2.21
CA ASN A 86 1.34 16.66 -2.95
C ASN A 86 1.01 15.39 -3.72
N ALA A 87 -0.27 15.05 -3.78
CA ALA A 87 -0.74 14.11 -4.78
C ALA A 87 -0.40 14.64 -6.18
N TYR A 88 -0.12 13.72 -7.10
CA TYR A 88 -0.03 14.03 -8.52
C TYR A 88 -0.99 13.10 -9.25
N SER A 89 -1.94 13.69 -9.97
CA SER A 89 -3.08 12.96 -10.53
C SER A 89 -3.85 12.13 -9.50
N GLY A 90 -3.95 12.59 -8.25
CA GLY A 90 -4.63 11.90 -7.15
C GLY A 90 -3.85 10.77 -6.48
N LEU A 91 -2.56 10.60 -6.78
CA LEU A 91 -1.71 9.56 -6.19
C LEU A 91 -0.50 10.15 -5.45
N VAL A 92 -0.13 9.52 -4.34
CA VAL A 92 1.12 9.75 -3.63
C VAL A 92 1.60 8.47 -2.96
N LEU A 93 2.91 8.31 -2.85
CA LEU A 93 3.58 7.11 -2.36
C LEU A 93 4.41 7.43 -1.12
N GLY A 94 4.27 6.62 -0.07
CA GLY A 94 5.18 6.57 1.05
C GLY A 94 6.03 5.29 0.99
N ILE A 95 7.33 5.42 1.17
CA ILE A 95 8.26 4.29 1.29
C ILE A 95 8.66 4.17 2.75
N VAL A 96 8.35 3.03 3.36
CA VAL A 96 8.53 2.78 4.78
C VAL A 96 9.51 1.65 4.99
N ARG A 97 10.53 1.88 5.79
CA ARG A 97 11.46 0.84 6.23
C ARG A 97 10.93 0.17 7.48
N SER A 98 11.07 -1.15 7.51
CA SER A 98 10.72 -1.95 8.68
C SER A 98 11.55 -1.54 9.90
N GLY A 99 10.95 -1.67 11.08
CA GLY A 99 11.67 -1.74 12.33
C GLY A 99 12.08 -3.18 12.66
N GLU A 100 12.04 -3.53 13.94
CA GLU A 100 12.13 -4.92 14.38
C GLU A 100 10.79 -5.65 14.18
N LYS A 101 10.70 -6.91 14.64
CA LYS A 101 9.46 -7.68 14.63
C LYS A 101 8.32 -6.92 15.32
N GLY A 102 7.18 -6.78 14.64
CA GLY A 102 6.02 -6.08 15.18
C GLY A 102 5.09 -5.57 14.09
N THR A 103 4.43 -4.46 14.38
CA THR A 103 3.53 -3.77 13.45
C THR A 103 4.11 -2.42 13.09
N VAL A 104 4.19 -2.14 11.80
CA VAL A 104 4.48 -0.81 11.26
C VAL A 104 3.15 -0.16 10.91
N LYS A 105 2.76 0.86 11.66
CA LYS A 105 1.50 1.60 11.46
C LYS A 105 1.79 2.87 10.66
N VAL A 106 1.05 3.08 9.58
CA VAL A 106 1.19 4.24 8.71
C VAL A 106 -0.14 4.99 8.69
N ARG A 107 -0.11 6.25 9.12
CA ARG A 107 -1.26 7.16 9.08
C ARG A 107 -1.01 8.23 8.03
N VAL A 108 -2.07 8.55 7.29
CA VAL A 108 -2.04 9.57 6.25
C VAL A 108 -3.18 10.56 6.44
N SER A 109 -2.86 11.84 6.28
CA SER A 109 -3.81 12.93 6.48
C SER A 109 -3.61 14.05 5.46
N ALA A 110 -4.70 14.74 5.12
CA ALA A 110 -4.67 15.91 4.23
C ALA A 110 -5.73 16.92 4.72
N PRO A 111 -5.47 18.25 4.62
CA PRO A 111 -6.42 19.25 5.08
C PRO A 111 -7.79 19.13 4.40
N GLY A 112 -8.86 19.01 5.18
CA GLY A 112 -10.24 18.96 4.67
C GLY A 112 -10.67 17.58 4.15
N LEU A 113 -9.79 16.59 4.11
CA LEU A 113 -10.10 15.22 3.69
C LEU A 113 -10.18 14.27 4.89
N LYS A 114 -11.01 13.23 4.77
CA LYS A 114 -10.99 12.11 5.70
C LYS A 114 -9.66 11.35 5.57
N GLY A 115 -8.85 11.34 6.63
CA GLY A 115 -7.59 10.58 6.67
C GLY A 115 -7.77 9.06 6.69
N ALA A 116 -6.68 8.32 6.54
CA ALA A 116 -6.65 6.87 6.51
C ALA A 116 -5.43 6.29 7.24
N GLU A 117 -5.48 5.00 7.57
CA GLU A 117 -4.35 4.29 8.17
C GLU A 117 -4.26 2.84 7.68
N VAL A 118 -3.05 2.29 7.66
CA VAL A 118 -2.77 0.90 7.32
C VAL A 118 -1.68 0.33 8.21
N ASP A 119 -1.77 -0.97 8.49
CA ASP A 119 -0.77 -1.71 9.27
C ASP A 119 -0.03 -2.70 8.36
N ILE A 120 1.30 -2.70 8.46
CA ILE A 120 2.18 -3.67 7.79
C ILE A 120 2.81 -4.54 8.88
N THR A 121 2.78 -5.86 8.70
CA THR A 121 3.35 -6.80 9.67
C THR A 121 4.84 -7.01 9.39
N ALA A 122 5.69 -6.67 10.36
CA ALA A 122 7.12 -6.94 10.32
C ALA A 122 7.41 -8.30 11.01
N THR A 123 7.85 -9.29 10.24
CA THR A 123 8.09 -10.67 10.71
C THR A 123 9.58 -11.03 10.70
N LEU A 124 9.99 -11.98 11.52
CA LEU A 124 11.34 -12.54 11.42
C LEU A 124 11.38 -13.60 10.32
N MET A 125 12.49 -13.68 9.59
CA MET A 125 12.69 -14.67 8.51
C MET A 125 12.39 -16.12 8.92
N ARG A 126 12.65 -16.49 10.19
CA ARG A 126 12.32 -17.84 10.71
C ARG A 126 10.83 -18.08 10.79
N ASP A 127 10.04 -17.06 11.13
CA ASP A 127 8.58 -17.18 11.25
C ASP A 127 7.95 -17.33 9.85
N THR A 128 8.46 -16.58 8.86
CA THR A 128 8.04 -16.69 7.45
C THR A 128 8.34 -18.08 6.88
N LEU A 129 9.55 -18.60 7.10
CA LEU A 129 9.95 -19.94 6.65
C LEU A 129 9.13 -21.06 7.31
N LEU A 130 8.83 -20.94 8.61
CA LEU A 130 7.97 -21.89 9.29
C LEU A 130 6.55 -21.88 8.71
N ARG A 131 6.00 -20.70 8.36
CA ARG A 131 4.67 -20.61 7.74
C ARG A 131 4.64 -21.22 6.34
N ALA A 132 5.62 -20.89 5.50
CA ALA A 132 5.75 -21.45 4.15
C ALA A 132 5.81 -22.99 4.17
N SER A 133 6.62 -23.56 5.07
CA SER A 133 6.72 -25.02 5.22
C SER A 133 5.39 -25.68 5.62
N ARG A 134 4.55 -24.99 6.41
CA ARG A 134 3.23 -25.49 6.83
C ARG A 134 2.21 -25.42 5.71
N SER A 135 2.24 -24.39 4.86
CA SER A 135 1.37 -24.32 3.67
C SER A 135 1.77 -25.33 2.59
N GLU A 136 3.03 -25.76 2.53
CA GLU A 136 3.52 -26.77 1.59
C GLU A 136 3.27 -28.22 2.06
N THR A 137 2.80 -28.45 3.29
CA THR A 137 2.57 -29.81 3.82
C THR A 137 1.14 -30.33 3.54
N ASP A 138 0.28 -29.55 2.87
CA ASP A 138 -1.09 -29.96 2.52
C ASP A 138 -1.14 -30.80 1.22
N TRP A 139 -0.31 -31.85 1.16
CA TRP A 139 -0.37 -32.87 0.10
C TRP A 139 -1.45 -33.93 0.36
N ASP A 140 -2.02 -33.96 1.57
CA ASP A 140 -3.05 -34.91 1.99
C ASP A 140 -4.48 -34.52 1.55
N ASP A 141 -4.70 -33.28 1.09
CA ASP A 141 -6.01 -32.75 0.65
C ASP A 141 -6.17 -32.62 -0.89
N LEU A 142 -5.20 -33.12 -1.67
CA LEU A 142 -5.35 -33.20 -3.11
C LEU A 142 -6.38 -34.30 -3.48
N PRO A 143 -7.47 -33.99 -4.21
CA PRO A 143 -8.33 -35.03 -4.74
C PRO A 143 -7.47 -35.95 -5.61
N SER A 144 -7.51 -37.25 -5.31
CA SER A 144 -6.74 -38.29 -5.98
C SER A 144 -7.10 -38.36 -7.46
N LEU A 145 -6.48 -37.51 -8.29
CA LEU A 145 -6.49 -37.61 -9.74
C LEU A 145 -5.31 -38.50 -10.17
N ILE A 146 -5.37 -39.75 -9.74
CA ILE A 146 -4.72 -40.86 -10.44
C ILE A 146 -5.72 -42.01 -10.37
N ASP A 147 -6.59 -42.07 -11.38
CA ASP A 147 -7.11 -43.36 -11.85
C ASP A 147 -6.82 -43.42 -13.36
N CYS A 148 -6.25 -44.57 -13.74
CA CYS A 148 -5.67 -45.05 -15.01
C CYS A 148 -5.76 -44.22 -16.31
#